data_AF-C0FNF0-F1
#
_entry.id   AF-C0FNF0-F1
#
_cell.length_a   1.000
_cell.length_b   1.000
_cell.length_c   1.000
_cell.angle_alpha   90.00
_cell.angle_beta   90.00
_cell.angle_gamma   90.00
#
_symmetry.space_group_name_H-M   'P 1'
#
loop_
_entity.id
_entity.type
_entity.pdbx_description
1 polymer ?
#
loop_
_entity_poly.entity_id
_entity_poly.type
_entity_poly.pdbx_seq_one_letter_code
_entity_poly.pdbx_strand_id
1 'polypeptide(L)'
;MLKRLLSQNEFELLLPDQTGAKEKNTDKTDIRLVYQMNDTIESFLVFKEARMTGTYKEDYEGAIEASFYRDGDDYALVVRQEEEDCVVTILFKTLELETNLYNYGDIAHFWRKGYENLRQLEFRIAVLWDKYEYLGEAVCNEEERKLVQLAYFPPLNYTCYPAVSKQYIVPRDNPWIPSDGAFSLMKEMAEQVGDRKIEKWIHFYERYPYPVVARCLAVLLHRNAHAKVVDLITERLKKSDIRLS
;
A
#
# COMPACT_ATOMS: atom_id res chain seq x y z
N MET A 1 -7.56 -5.14 9.44
CA MET A 1 -6.21 -4.67 9.79
C MET A 1 -5.50 -5.68 10.69
N LEU A 2 -5.82 -5.77 11.99
CA LEU A 2 -5.12 -6.66 12.94
C LEU A 2 -5.04 -8.14 12.52
N LYS A 3 -6.15 -8.77 12.10
CA LYS A 3 -6.14 -10.16 11.61
C LYS A 3 -5.20 -10.39 10.42
N ARG A 4 -5.01 -9.37 9.56
CA ARG A 4 -4.19 -9.45 8.36
C ARG A 4 -2.70 -9.47 8.73
N LEU A 5 -2.26 -8.57 9.62
CA LEU A 5 -0.90 -8.57 10.18
C LEU A 5 -0.53 -9.92 10.78
N LEU A 6 -1.40 -10.44 11.64
CA LEU A 6 -1.17 -11.72 12.32
C LEU A 6 -1.05 -12.89 11.33
N SER A 7 -1.82 -12.88 10.24
CA SER A 7 -1.71 -13.90 9.19
C SER A 7 -0.43 -13.81 8.35
N GLN A 8 0.22 -12.64 8.34
CA GLN A 8 1.49 -12.41 7.63
C GLN A 8 2.70 -12.65 8.54
N ASN A 9 2.48 -13.05 9.80
CA ASN A 9 3.52 -13.17 10.82
C ASN A 9 4.28 -11.84 11.06
N GLU A 10 3.62 -10.71 10.78
CA GLU A 10 4.15 -9.36 10.97
C GLU A 10 3.57 -8.80 12.27
N PHE A 11 4.40 -8.74 13.31
CA PHE A 11 3.99 -8.22 14.61
C PHE A 11 5.16 -7.52 15.31
N GLU A 12 5.22 -6.19 15.15
CA GLU A 12 6.27 -5.34 15.71
C GLU A 12 5.66 -4.25 16.60
N LEU A 13 5.86 -4.37 17.92
CA LEU A 13 5.40 -3.39 18.90
C LEU A 13 6.44 -2.29 19.10
N LEU A 14 5.99 -1.04 19.01
CA LEU A 14 6.74 0.11 19.52
C LEU A 14 6.29 0.37 20.94
N LEU A 15 7.14 -0.03 21.88
CA LEU A 15 6.94 0.24 23.30
C LEU A 15 7.36 1.69 23.60
N PRO A 16 6.61 2.43 24.43
CA PRO A 16 7.03 3.76 24.85
C PRO A 16 8.43 3.68 25.48
N ASP A 17 9.34 4.59 25.09
CA ASP A 17 10.73 4.64 25.53
C ASP A 17 10.84 4.49 27.05
N GLN A 18 11.10 3.26 27.50
CA GLN A 18 11.45 2.99 28.87
C GLN A 18 12.95 3.27 28.98
N THR A 19 13.29 4.53 29.26
CA THR A 19 14.57 4.84 29.91
C THR A 19 14.54 4.17 31.29
N GLY A 20 14.81 2.86 31.31
CA GLY A 20 14.95 2.02 32.49
C GLY A 20 13.65 1.43 33.05
N ALA A 21 13.10 0.40 32.41
CA ALA A 21 12.58 -0.80 33.08
C ALA A 21 11.98 -1.80 32.07
N LYS A 22 12.64 -2.94 31.85
CA LYS A 22 12.01 -4.13 31.25
C LYS A 22 11.11 -4.83 32.27
N GLU A 23 10.24 -4.09 32.98
CA GLU A 23 9.34 -4.61 33.99
C GLU A 23 7.95 -3.98 33.90
N LYS A 24 6.93 -4.85 33.92
CA LYS A 24 5.48 -4.62 34.10
C LYS A 24 5.04 -3.15 34.04
N ASN A 25 4.67 -2.71 32.85
CA ASN A 25 3.99 -1.43 32.68
C ASN A 25 2.56 -1.57 33.26
N THR A 26 2.40 -1.15 34.52
CA THR A 26 1.13 -1.27 35.26
C THR A 26 0.19 -0.10 34.96
N ASP A 27 0.76 1.00 34.43
CA ASP A 27 0.05 2.20 34.03
C ASP A 27 -0.46 2.08 32.59
N LYS A 28 -1.67 2.59 32.38
CA LYS A 28 -2.31 2.61 31.06
C LYS A 28 -1.54 3.56 30.15
N THR A 29 -0.97 3.03 29.07
CA THR A 29 -0.22 3.80 28.08
C THR A 29 -0.66 3.40 26.68
N ASP A 30 -0.50 4.30 25.71
CA ASP A 30 -0.76 3.95 24.32
C ASP A 30 0.38 3.10 23.79
N ILE A 31 0.06 1.91 23.29
CA ILE A 31 1.01 0.99 22.66
C ILE A 31 0.77 1.01 21.16
N ARG A 32 1.83 1.12 20.36
CA ARG A 32 1.73 1.12 18.90
C ARG A 32 2.19 -0.21 18.33
N LEU A 33 1.45 -0.74 17.37
CA LEU A 33 1.84 -1.87 16.54
C LEU A 33 2.03 -1.36 15.11
N VAL A 34 3.20 -1.62 14.54
CA VAL A 34 3.50 -1.27 13.14
C VAL A 34 2.49 -1.98 12.24
N TYR A 35 1.78 -1.23 11.40
CA TYR A 35 0.80 -1.79 10.46
C TYR A 35 1.28 -1.78 9.02
N GLN A 36 1.76 -0.62 8.56
CA GLN A 36 2.32 -0.46 7.23
C GLN A 36 3.44 0.58 7.31
N MET A 37 4.62 0.17 6.86
CA MET A 37 5.78 1.05 6.77
C MET A 37 6.39 0.88 5.38
N ASN A 38 6.16 1.87 4.53
CA ASN A 38 6.78 1.97 3.21
C ASN A 38 7.35 3.39 3.04
N ASP A 39 8.01 3.65 1.91
CA ASP A 39 8.66 4.94 1.63
C ASP A 39 7.71 6.16 1.74
N THR A 40 6.39 5.96 1.78
CA THR A 40 5.37 7.04 1.73
C THR A 40 4.32 6.96 2.82
N ILE A 41 4.27 5.86 3.58
CA ILE A 41 3.22 5.55 4.54
C ILE A 41 3.89 5.00 5.78
N GLU A 42 3.64 5.65 6.91
CA GLU A 42 3.89 5.11 8.24
C GLU A 42 2.53 5.02 8.94
N SER A 43 2.08 3.81 9.25
CA SER A 43 0.82 3.61 9.96
C SER A 43 0.96 2.63 11.11
N PHE A 44 0.21 2.94 12.17
CA PHE A 44 0.24 2.21 13.43
C PHE A 44 -1.17 1.85 13.86
N LEU A 45 -1.35 0.63 14.35
CA LEU A 45 -2.50 0.28 15.18
C LEU A 45 -2.17 0.68 16.62
N VAL A 46 -2.88 1.68 17.13
CA VAL A 46 -2.67 2.24 18.47
C VAL A 46 -3.67 1.62 19.43
N PHE A 47 -3.17 0.84 20.37
CA PHE A 47 -3.93 0.32 21.50
C PHE A 47 -4.04 1.41 22.55
N LYS A 48 -5.22 2.04 22.67
CA LYS A 48 -5.45 3.16 23.59
C LYS A 48 -5.66 2.66 25.01
N GLU A 49 -5.08 3.38 25.97
CA GLU A 49 -5.14 3.03 27.39
C GLU A 49 -4.72 1.57 27.66
N ALA A 50 -3.70 1.10 26.94
CA ALA A 50 -3.31 -0.29 26.96
C ALA A 50 -2.44 -0.66 28.18
N ARG A 51 -2.54 -1.92 28.58
CA ARG A 51 -1.71 -2.58 29.60
C ARG A 51 -1.13 -3.84 28.99
N MET A 52 0.17 -4.00 29.13
CA MET A 52 0.90 -5.15 28.59
C MET A 52 1.44 -5.99 29.73
N THR A 53 1.18 -7.30 29.67
CA THR A 53 1.67 -8.29 30.64
C THR A 53 2.31 -9.47 29.93
N GLY A 54 3.29 -10.10 30.57
CA GLY A 54 4.03 -11.22 30.01
C GLY A 54 5.38 -10.79 29.43
N THR A 55 5.95 -11.64 28.57
CA THR A 55 7.26 -11.43 27.97
C THR A 55 7.09 -11.29 26.47
N TYR A 56 7.64 -10.21 25.91
CA TYR A 56 7.71 -9.96 24.48
C TYR A 56 9.17 -9.81 24.07
N LYS A 57 9.56 -10.52 23.02
CA LYS A 57 10.86 -10.36 22.40
C LYS A 57 10.73 -9.58 21.09
N GLU A 58 11.40 -8.44 21.02
CA GLU A 58 11.38 -7.54 19.86
C GLU A 58 12.01 -8.20 18.62
N ASP A 59 13.18 -8.83 18.77
CA ASP A 59 13.92 -9.47 17.66
C ASP A 59 13.50 -10.93 17.41
N TYR A 60 12.21 -11.25 17.51
CA TYR A 60 11.70 -12.61 17.31
C TYR A 60 11.36 -12.87 15.83
N GLU A 61 12.01 -13.87 15.22
CA GLU A 61 11.82 -14.22 13.80
C GLU A 61 10.96 -15.48 13.55
N GLY A 62 10.42 -16.09 14.61
CA GLY A 62 9.66 -17.35 14.51
C GLY A 62 8.14 -17.16 14.31
N ALA A 63 7.40 -18.27 14.34
CA ALA A 63 5.94 -18.26 14.17
C ALA A 63 5.21 -17.61 15.36
N ILE A 64 4.19 -16.82 15.05
CA ILE A 64 3.37 -16.12 16.02
C ILE A 64 1.94 -16.67 15.97
N GLU A 65 1.43 -17.09 17.13
CA GLU A 65 0.03 -17.40 17.34
C GLU A 65 -0.62 -16.23 18.08
N ALA A 66 -1.80 -15.78 17.63
CA ALA A 66 -2.50 -14.69 18.29
C ALA A 66 -4.01 -14.96 18.44
N SER A 67 -4.53 -14.61 19.60
CA SER A 67 -5.95 -14.70 19.93
C SER A 67 -6.49 -13.35 20.40
N PHE A 68 -7.68 -13.01 19.92
CA PHE A 68 -8.35 -11.74 20.21
C PHE A 68 -9.72 -12.04 20.81
N TYR A 69 -10.00 -11.48 21.99
CA TYR A 69 -11.28 -11.62 22.66
C TYR A 69 -11.64 -10.37 23.45
N ARG A 70 -12.90 -10.30 23.88
CA ARG A 70 -13.40 -9.24 24.75
C ARG A 70 -13.29 -9.69 26.20
N ASP A 71 -12.73 -8.85 27.05
CA ASP A 71 -12.56 -9.10 28.49
C ASP A 71 -13.30 -8.03 29.29
N GLY A 72 -14.57 -8.31 29.58
CA GLY A 72 -15.48 -7.32 30.19
C GLY A 72 -15.72 -6.10 29.28
N ASP A 73 -15.35 -4.93 29.79
CA ASP A 73 -15.45 -3.64 29.07
C ASP A 73 -14.24 -3.35 28.17
N ASP A 74 -13.15 -4.11 28.33
CA ASP A 74 -11.90 -3.94 27.59
C ASP A 74 -11.73 -5.07 26.54
N TYR A 75 -10.72 -4.94 25.68
CA TYR A 75 -10.31 -5.95 24.71
C TYR A 75 -8.97 -6.55 25.10
N ALA A 76 -8.79 -7.84 24.79
CA ALA A 76 -7.55 -8.57 25.03
C ALA A 76 -6.99 -9.13 23.71
N LEU A 77 -5.72 -8.85 23.46
CA LEU A 77 -4.91 -9.49 22.43
C LEU A 77 -3.81 -10.30 23.10
N VAL A 78 -3.87 -11.62 22.97
CA VAL A 78 -2.82 -12.53 23.45
C VAL A 78 -2.00 -12.98 22.25
N VAL A 79 -0.69 -12.80 22.33
CA VAL A 79 0.27 -13.16 21.28
C VAL A 79 1.32 -14.09 21.88
N ARG A 80 1.53 -15.22 21.21
CA ARG A 80 2.49 -16.26 21.59
C ARG A 80 3.56 -16.37 20.51
N GLN A 81 4.81 -16.23 20.92
CA GLN A 81 6.01 -16.45 20.11
C GLN A 81 6.44 -17.91 20.35
N GLU A 82 6.05 -18.81 19.45
CA GLU A 82 5.99 -20.26 19.69
C GLU A 82 7.35 -20.87 20.12
N GLU A 83 8.44 -20.43 19.48
CA GLU A 83 9.77 -21.04 19.65
C GLU A 83 10.46 -20.65 20.97
N GLU A 84 10.07 -19.53 21.57
CA GLU A 84 10.69 -19.03 22.81
C GLU A 84 9.75 -19.10 24.03
N ASP A 85 8.59 -19.73 23.87
CA ASP A 85 7.52 -19.83 24.86
C ASP A 85 7.20 -18.46 25.51
N CYS A 86 7.37 -17.39 24.74
CA CYS A 86 7.10 -16.03 25.16
C CYS A 86 5.64 -15.71 24.85
N VAL A 87 4.89 -15.34 25.88
CA VAL A 87 3.49 -14.94 25.76
C VAL A 87 3.36 -13.52 26.25
N VAL A 88 2.78 -12.67 25.41
CA VAL A 88 2.38 -11.30 25.76
C VAL A 88 0.88 -11.17 25.66
N THR A 89 0.29 -10.47 26.61
CA THR A 89 -1.13 -10.07 26.59
C THR A 89 -1.22 -8.56 26.63
N ILE A 90 -1.95 -7.97 25.69
CA ILE A 90 -2.25 -6.54 25.61
C ILE A 90 -3.74 -6.38 25.90
N LEU A 91 -4.06 -5.76 27.03
CA LEU A 91 -5.42 -5.33 27.39
C LEU A 91 -5.58 -3.87 27.00
N PHE A 92 -6.65 -3.48 26.32
CA PHE A 92 -6.84 -2.12 25.83
C PHE A 92 -8.32 -1.73 25.67
N LYS A 93 -8.61 -0.43 25.66
CA LYS A 93 -9.98 0.11 25.58
C LYS A 93 -10.49 0.21 24.15
N THR A 94 -9.68 0.82 23.29
CA THR A 94 -10.00 1.06 21.89
C THR A 94 -8.78 0.85 21.02
N LEU A 95 -9.01 0.48 19.76
CA LEU A 95 -7.99 0.34 18.74
C LEU A 95 -8.19 1.45 17.71
N GLU A 96 -7.19 2.30 17.53
CA GLU A 96 -7.21 3.41 16.57
C GLU A 96 -6.15 3.19 15.49
N LEU A 97 -6.43 3.66 14.27
CA LEU A 97 -5.44 3.69 13.18
C LEU A 97 -4.80 5.08 13.15
N GLU A 98 -3.52 5.16 13.46
CA GLU A 98 -2.68 6.35 13.29
C GLU A 98 -1.97 6.24 11.94
N THR A 99 -1.92 7.30 11.14
CA THR A 99 -1.32 7.27 9.80
C THR A 99 -0.63 8.59 9.50
N ASN A 100 0.65 8.51 9.18
CA ASN A 100 1.46 9.59 8.65
C ASN A 100 1.77 9.27 7.18
N LEU A 101 1.48 10.24 6.31
CA LEU A 101 1.63 10.09 4.86
C LEU A 101 2.67 11.09 4.36
N TYR A 102 3.61 10.62 3.56
CA TYR A 102 4.72 11.41 3.06
C TYR A 102 4.69 11.46 1.53
N ASN A 103 4.98 12.63 0.97
CA ASN A 103 5.06 12.81 -0.48
C ASN A 103 6.49 12.54 -0.99
N TYR A 104 6.81 11.26 -1.24
CA TYR A 104 8.09 10.85 -1.84
C TYR A 104 8.05 10.75 -3.38
N GLY A 105 6.94 11.12 -4.02
CA GLY A 105 6.77 10.99 -5.46
C GLY A 105 7.81 11.75 -6.31
N ASP A 106 8.42 12.79 -5.75
CA ASP A 106 9.42 13.62 -6.45
C ASP A 106 10.88 13.19 -6.18
N ILE A 107 11.15 12.27 -5.25
CA ILE A 107 12.52 11.95 -4.76
C ILE A 107 12.95 10.51 -5.11
N ALA A 108 12.04 9.62 -5.51
CA ALA A 108 12.35 8.22 -5.80
C ALA A 108 13.44 8.05 -6.89
N HIS A 109 14.54 7.39 -6.54
CA HIS A 109 15.66 7.08 -7.45
C HIS A 109 15.49 5.67 -8.05
N PHE A 110 15.22 5.59 -9.37
CA PHE A 110 15.06 4.31 -10.06
C PHE A 110 16.38 3.82 -10.65
N TRP A 111 16.89 2.69 -10.13
CA TRP A 111 18.20 2.12 -10.52
C TRP A 111 18.20 1.30 -11.83
N ARG A 112 17.21 1.46 -12.74
CA ARG A 112 17.34 0.90 -14.11
C ARG A 112 17.17 1.94 -15.20
N LYS A 113 18.04 1.85 -16.21
CA LYS A 113 18.06 2.71 -17.39
C LYS A 113 16.79 2.54 -18.25
N GLY A 114 16.24 3.67 -18.72
CA GLY A 114 15.14 3.73 -19.70
C GLY A 114 13.73 3.57 -19.13
N TYR A 115 12.74 4.23 -19.75
CA TYR A 115 11.35 4.31 -19.31
C TYR A 115 11.16 4.94 -17.91
N GLU A 116 12.07 5.83 -17.51
CA GLU A 116 12.11 6.45 -16.17
C GLU A 116 10.80 7.15 -15.79
N ASN A 117 10.24 7.96 -16.69
CA ASN A 117 8.96 8.65 -16.46
C ASN A 117 7.81 7.69 -16.20
N LEU A 118 7.74 6.55 -16.91
CA LEU A 118 6.67 5.57 -16.73
C LEU A 118 6.87 4.73 -15.48
N ARG A 119 8.12 4.51 -15.03
CA ARG A 119 8.38 3.84 -13.75
C ARG A 119 8.12 4.74 -12.55
N GLN A 120 8.44 6.03 -12.66
CA GLN A 120 8.01 7.04 -11.69
C GLN A 120 6.49 7.04 -11.56
N LEU A 121 5.79 7.00 -12.70
CA LEU A 121 4.34 6.94 -12.73
C LEU A 121 3.81 5.65 -12.08
N GLU A 122 4.39 4.50 -12.43
CA GLU A 122 4.02 3.20 -11.86
C GLU A 122 4.21 3.16 -10.35
N PHE A 123 5.33 3.68 -9.86
CA PHE A 123 5.62 3.77 -8.43
C PHE A 123 4.59 4.62 -7.69
N ARG A 124 4.24 5.80 -8.23
CA ARG A 124 3.21 6.66 -7.63
C ARG A 124 1.84 6.00 -7.61
N ILE A 125 1.49 5.26 -8.67
CA ILE A 125 0.26 4.48 -8.73
C ILE A 125 0.29 3.33 -7.70
N ALA A 126 1.43 2.67 -7.53
CA ALA A 126 1.61 1.59 -6.56
C ALA A 126 1.47 2.10 -5.12
N VAL A 127 2.06 3.26 -4.80
CA VAL A 127 1.89 3.95 -3.51
C VAL A 127 0.42 4.29 -3.24
N LEU A 128 -0.27 4.85 -4.24
CA LEU A 128 -1.69 5.16 -4.12
C LEU A 128 -2.54 3.90 -3.90
N TRP A 129 -2.18 2.80 -4.56
CA TRP A 129 -2.81 1.51 -4.38
C TRP A 129 -2.58 0.93 -2.99
N ASP A 130 -1.35 1.01 -2.48
CA ASP A 130 -1.02 0.63 -1.10
C ASP A 130 -1.86 1.43 -0.10
N LYS A 131 -1.95 2.75 -0.27
CA LYS A 131 -2.81 3.62 0.54
C LYS A 131 -4.26 3.13 0.52
N TYR A 132 -4.82 2.85 -0.65
CA TYR A 132 -6.21 2.43 -0.79
C TYR A 132 -6.50 1.03 -0.20
N GLU A 133 -5.65 0.03 -0.49
CA GLU A 133 -5.91 -1.37 -0.10
C GLU A 133 -5.60 -1.69 1.36
N TYR A 134 -4.65 -0.98 1.97
CA TYR A 134 -4.24 -1.24 3.34
C TYR A 134 -4.89 -0.30 4.34
N LEU A 135 -4.98 1.00 4.02
CA LEU A 135 -5.58 2.00 4.91
C LEU A 135 -7.08 2.21 4.65
N GLY A 136 -7.55 1.83 3.47
CA GLY A 136 -8.97 1.84 3.10
C GLY A 136 -9.43 3.13 2.43
N GLU A 137 -10.63 3.07 1.85
CA GLU A 137 -11.21 4.17 1.06
C GLU A 137 -11.40 5.48 1.85
N ALA A 138 -11.54 5.40 3.18
CA ALA A 138 -11.77 6.55 4.05
C ALA A 138 -10.60 7.57 4.07
N VAL A 139 -9.37 7.10 3.86
CA VAL A 139 -8.18 7.98 3.79
C VAL A 139 -7.93 8.53 2.38
N CYS A 140 -8.68 8.05 1.38
CA CYS A 140 -8.56 8.47 -0.01
C CYS A 140 -9.63 9.50 -0.37
N ASN A 141 -9.22 10.57 -1.06
CA ASN A 141 -10.14 11.52 -1.67
C ASN A 141 -10.81 10.94 -2.95
N GLU A 142 -11.81 11.64 -3.49
CA GLU A 142 -12.57 11.14 -4.65
C GLU A 142 -11.69 10.91 -5.89
N GLU A 143 -10.70 11.76 -6.12
CA GLU A 143 -9.79 11.62 -7.27
C GLU A 143 -8.81 10.47 -7.06
N GLU A 144 -8.27 10.31 -5.85
CA GLU A 144 -7.44 9.16 -5.46
C GLU A 144 -8.16 7.83 -5.69
N ARG A 145 -9.45 7.74 -5.33
CA ARG A 145 -10.29 6.54 -5.55
C ARG A 145 -10.51 6.24 -7.03
N LYS A 146 -10.48 7.25 -7.90
CA LYS A 146 -10.53 7.06 -9.35
C LYS A 146 -9.16 6.60 -9.86
N LEU A 147 -8.11 7.35 -9.52
CA LEU A 147 -6.74 7.11 -9.99
C LEU A 147 -6.17 5.77 -9.54
N VAL A 148 -6.59 5.23 -8.40
CA VAL A 148 -6.16 3.90 -7.94
C VAL A 148 -6.49 2.79 -8.93
N GLN A 149 -7.53 2.98 -9.75
CA GLN A 149 -7.89 2.01 -10.79
C GLN A 149 -6.78 1.80 -11.81
N LEU A 150 -5.90 2.79 -12.01
CA LEU A 150 -4.74 2.66 -12.90
C LEU A 150 -3.75 1.59 -12.43
N ALA A 151 -3.75 1.23 -11.14
CA ALA A 151 -2.93 0.13 -10.65
C ALA A 151 -3.31 -1.21 -11.30
N TYR A 152 -4.58 -1.35 -11.70
CA TYR A 152 -5.09 -2.49 -12.44
C TYR A 152 -5.00 -2.30 -13.96
N PHE A 153 -4.25 -1.31 -14.45
CA PHE A 153 -3.97 -1.15 -15.87
C PHE A 153 -2.56 -1.68 -16.21
N PRO A 154 -2.43 -2.87 -16.81
CA PRO A 154 -1.13 -3.54 -17.03
C PRO A 154 -0.10 -2.72 -17.81
N PRO A 155 -0.47 -1.91 -18.83
CA PRO A 155 0.48 -1.03 -19.50
C PRO A 155 1.12 0.05 -18.60
N LEU A 156 0.58 0.32 -17.41
CA LEU A 156 1.08 1.31 -16.45
C LEU A 156 1.54 0.69 -15.13
N ASN A 157 1.47 -0.63 -14.96
CA ASN A 157 1.83 -1.31 -13.71
C ASN A 157 3.10 -2.17 -13.84
N TYR A 158 3.48 -2.82 -12.74
CA TYR A 158 4.67 -3.68 -12.63
C TYR A 158 4.82 -4.77 -13.70
N THR A 159 3.74 -5.17 -14.40
CA THR A 159 3.81 -6.18 -15.47
C THR A 159 4.59 -5.70 -16.69
N CYS A 160 4.53 -4.40 -16.98
CA CYS A 160 5.27 -3.76 -18.08
C CYS A 160 6.44 -2.91 -17.56
N TYR A 161 6.28 -2.30 -16.38
CA TYR A 161 7.24 -1.37 -15.79
C TYR A 161 7.48 -1.64 -14.31
N PRO A 162 8.16 -2.74 -13.94
CA PRO A 162 8.44 -2.99 -12.53
C PRO A 162 9.39 -1.91 -11.98
N ALA A 163 8.89 -1.05 -11.09
CA ALA A 163 9.71 -0.13 -10.30
C ALA A 163 10.60 -0.87 -9.30
N VAL A 164 10.05 -1.92 -8.68
CA VAL A 164 10.71 -2.70 -7.64
C VAL A 164 11.29 -4.02 -8.17
N SER A 165 12.19 -4.64 -7.40
CA SER A 165 12.72 -5.97 -7.73
C SER A 165 11.64 -7.04 -7.54
N LYS A 166 11.79 -8.18 -8.22
CA LYS A 166 10.74 -9.23 -8.26
C LYS A 166 10.34 -9.75 -6.87
N GLN A 167 11.25 -9.72 -5.89
CA GLN A 167 10.99 -10.20 -4.54
C GLN A 167 10.03 -9.31 -3.74
N TYR A 168 9.85 -8.05 -4.16
CA TYR A 168 8.94 -7.09 -3.51
C TYR A 168 7.64 -6.88 -4.29
N ILE A 169 7.42 -7.62 -5.39
CA ILE A 169 6.18 -7.52 -6.16
C ILE A 169 5.11 -8.35 -5.44
N VAL A 170 4.05 -7.69 -4.98
CA VAL A 170 2.87 -8.36 -4.44
C VAL A 170 2.18 -9.15 -5.56
N PRO A 171 2.01 -10.48 -5.44
CA PRO A 171 1.32 -11.28 -6.44
C PRO A 171 -0.15 -10.82 -6.58
N ARG A 172 -0.62 -10.69 -7.82
CA ARG A 172 -2.02 -10.39 -8.13
C ARG A 172 -2.62 -11.47 -9.00
N ASP A 173 -3.90 -11.75 -8.78
CA ASP A 173 -4.68 -12.64 -9.65
C ASP A 173 -4.86 -11.98 -11.03
N ASN A 174 -4.52 -12.71 -12.09
CA ASN A 174 -4.66 -12.28 -13.49
C ASN A 174 -4.11 -10.87 -13.79
N PRO A 175 -2.79 -10.63 -13.61
CA PRO A 175 -2.21 -9.29 -13.65
C PRO A 175 -2.20 -8.64 -15.04
N TRP A 176 -2.62 -9.38 -16.09
CA TRP A 176 -2.70 -8.94 -17.48
C TRP A 176 -4.12 -8.56 -17.92
N ILE A 177 -5.13 -8.77 -17.06
CA ILE A 177 -6.52 -8.41 -17.36
C ILE A 177 -6.83 -7.11 -16.60
N PRO A 178 -7.14 -6.02 -17.30
CA PRO A 178 -7.45 -4.76 -16.62
C PRO A 178 -8.84 -4.80 -16.01
N SER A 179 -9.05 -4.01 -14.94
CA SER A 179 -10.40 -3.79 -14.41
C SER A 179 -11.22 -2.88 -15.33
N ASP A 180 -12.55 -2.99 -15.29
CA ASP A 180 -13.45 -2.11 -16.05
C ASP A 180 -13.25 -0.63 -15.69
N GLY A 181 -12.94 -0.36 -14.41
CA GLY A 181 -12.57 0.97 -13.92
C GLY A 181 -11.27 1.48 -14.56
N ALA A 182 -10.26 0.62 -14.69
CA ALA A 182 -8.99 0.95 -15.33
C ALA A 182 -9.16 1.29 -16.82
N PHE A 183 -9.96 0.51 -17.54
CA PHE A 183 -10.28 0.76 -18.95
C PHE A 183 -11.01 2.08 -19.14
N SER A 184 -12.06 2.32 -18.34
CA SER A 184 -12.89 3.51 -18.44
C SER A 184 -12.08 4.79 -18.19
N LEU A 185 -11.23 4.77 -17.16
CA LEU A 185 -10.39 5.91 -16.81
C LEU A 185 -9.33 6.20 -17.88
N MET A 186 -8.66 5.16 -18.39
CA MET A 186 -7.67 5.33 -19.45
C MET A 186 -8.30 5.85 -20.75
N LYS A 187 -9.52 5.41 -21.06
CA LYS A 187 -10.28 5.90 -22.21
C LYS A 187 -10.67 7.37 -22.03
N GLU A 188 -11.18 7.75 -20.86
CA GLU A 188 -11.49 9.16 -20.53
C GLU A 188 -10.26 10.05 -20.71
N MET A 189 -9.10 9.62 -20.21
CA MET A 189 -7.85 10.37 -20.32
C MET A 189 -7.37 10.52 -21.77
N ALA A 190 -7.49 9.45 -22.57
CA ALA A 190 -7.14 9.49 -23.99
C ALA A 190 -8.08 10.43 -24.77
N GLU A 191 -9.38 10.40 -24.47
CA GLU A 191 -10.41 11.27 -25.06
C GLU A 191 -10.17 12.75 -24.72
N GLN A 192 -9.84 13.06 -23.45
CA GLN A 192 -9.52 14.43 -23.03
C GLN A 192 -8.34 15.04 -23.79
N VAL A 193 -7.34 14.23 -24.11
CA VAL A 193 -6.15 14.65 -24.85
C VAL A 193 -6.37 14.58 -26.37
N GLY A 194 -7.43 13.92 -26.82
CA GLY A 194 -7.75 13.70 -28.23
C GLY A 194 -6.86 12.66 -28.92
N ASP A 195 -6.29 11.72 -28.17
CA ASP A 195 -5.37 10.71 -28.70
C ASP A 195 -6.11 9.48 -29.25
N ARG A 196 -6.64 9.65 -30.46
CA ARG A 196 -7.38 8.60 -31.19
C ARG A 196 -6.61 7.31 -31.39
N LYS A 197 -5.27 7.34 -31.35
CA LYS A 197 -4.45 6.14 -31.53
C LYS A 197 -4.41 5.36 -30.23
N ILE A 198 -4.20 6.01 -29.09
CA ILE A 198 -4.27 5.37 -27.77
C ILE A 198 -5.68 4.81 -27.54
N GLU A 199 -6.74 5.57 -27.83
CA GLU A 199 -8.13 5.09 -27.74
C GLU A 199 -8.36 3.77 -28.49
N LYS A 200 -7.91 3.70 -29.76
CA LYS A 200 -8.03 2.48 -30.58
C LYS A 200 -7.28 1.30 -29.99
N TRP A 201 -6.09 1.54 -29.43
CA TRP A 201 -5.32 0.49 -28.78
C TRP A 201 -5.94 0.03 -27.47
N ILE A 202 -6.52 0.94 -26.68
CA ILE A 202 -7.27 0.60 -25.47
C ILE A 202 -8.45 -0.31 -25.83
N HIS A 203 -9.24 0.06 -26.84
CA HIS A 203 -10.38 -0.76 -27.29
C HIS A 203 -9.94 -2.11 -27.86
N PHE A 204 -8.80 -2.16 -28.56
CA PHE A 204 -8.24 -3.43 -29.02
C PHE A 204 -7.81 -4.32 -27.85
N TYR A 205 -7.23 -3.74 -26.81
CA TYR A 205 -6.80 -4.45 -25.61
C TYR A 205 -7.97 -4.94 -24.75
N GLU A 206 -9.05 -4.16 -24.66
CA GLU A 206 -10.33 -4.55 -24.04
C GLU A 206 -10.89 -5.83 -24.67
N ARG A 207 -10.84 -5.95 -25.99
CA ARG A 207 -11.28 -7.15 -26.71
C ARG A 207 -10.28 -8.31 -26.63
N TYR A 208 -9.00 -8.01 -26.50
CA TYR A 208 -7.90 -8.98 -26.55
C TYR A 208 -6.87 -8.69 -25.44
N PRO A 209 -7.14 -9.07 -24.18
CA PRO A 209 -6.30 -8.77 -23.02
C PRO A 209 -5.05 -9.67 -22.95
N TYR A 210 -4.29 -9.73 -24.04
CA TYR A 210 -3.07 -10.52 -24.12
C TYR A 210 -1.85 -9.74 -23.62
N PRO A 211 -0.87 -10.40 -22.98
CA PRO A 211 0.35 -9.76 -22.49
C PRO A 211 1.13 -8.97 -23.56
N VAL A 212 1.12 -9.46 -24.81
CA VAL A 212 1.79 -8.80 -25.92
C VAL A 212 1.13 -7.45 -26.26
N VAL A 213 -0.21 -7.39 -26.20
CA VAL A 213 -0.96 -6.17 -26.47
C VAL A 213 -0.72 -5.13 -25.38
N ALA A 214 -0.71 -5.56 -24.12
CA ALA A 214 -0.36 -4.70 -22.98
C ALA A 214 1.02 -4.08 -23.15
N ARG A 215 2.03 -4.87 -23.52
CA ARG A 215 3.40 -4.40 -23.79
C ARG A 215 3.47 -3.45 -24.99
N CYS A 216 2.72 -3.70 -26.05
CA CYS A 216 2.65 -2.78 -27.20
C CYS A 216 2.06 -1.43 -26.78
N LEU A 217 0.99 -1.43 -25.99
CA LEU A 217 0.36 -0.21 -25.48
C LEU A 217 1.31 0.54 -24.52
N ALA A 218 2.02 -0.16 -23.65
CA ALA A 218 3.07 0.39 -22.80
C ALA A 218 4.15 1.12 -23.63
N VAL A 219 4.68 0.46 -24.66
CA VAL A 219 5.66 1.05 -25.58
C VAL A 219 5.09 2.28 -26.31
N LEU A 220 3.79 2.31 -26.62
CA LEU A 220 3.15 3.50 -27.21
C LEU A 220 3.11 4.65 -26.21
N LEU A 221 2.70 4.42 -24.96
CA LEU A 221 2.66 5.43 -23.91
C LEU A 221 4.04 6.07 -23.65
N HIS A 222 5.13 5.34 -23.91
CA HIS A 222 6.48 5.88 -23.79
C HIS A 222 6.87 6.84 -24.92
N ARG A 223 6.19 6.83 -26.07
CA ARG A 223 6.57 7.65 -27.22
C ARG A 223 6.14 9.10 -26.99
N ASN A 224 7.01 10.04 -27.38
CA ASN A 224 6.71 11.48 -27.33
C ASN A 224 5.39 11.88 -28.02
N ALA A 225 4.96 11.12 -29.04
CA ALA A 225 3.67 11.36 -29.71
C ALA A 225 2.46 11.21 -28.79
N HIS A 226 2.59 10.45 -27.69
CA HIS A 226 1.55 10.12 -26.73
C HIS A 226 1.86 10.68 -25.33
N ALA A 227 2.89 11.52 -25.20
CA ALA A 227 3.36 12.07 -23.92
C ALA A 227 2.26 12.83 -23.18
N LYS A 228 1.38 13.54 -23.90
CA LYS A 228 0.27 14.30 -23.31
C LYS A 228 -0.68 13.45 -22.44
N VAL A 229 -0.86 12.17 -22.78
CA VAL A 229 -1.66 11.24 -21.95
C VAL A 229 -0.93 10.96 -20.63
N VAL A 230 0.37 10.70 -20.69
CA VAL A 230 1.22 10.46 -19.50
C VAL A 230 1.33 11.72 -18.64
N ASP A 231 1.46 12.90 -19.26
CA ASP A 231 1.51 14.19 -18.59
C ASP A 231 0.20 14.46 -17.84
N LEU A 232 -0.95 14.18 -18.48
CA LEU A 232 -2.26 14.33 -17.84
C LEU A 232 -2.40 13.42 -16.60
N ILE A 233 -2.00 12.14 -16.71
CA ILE A 233 -2.03 11.23 -15.55
C ILE A 233 -1.13 11.77 -14.44
N THR A 234 0.09 12.19 -14.81
CA THR A 234 1.08 12.73 -13.87
C THR A 234 0.57 13.97 -13.15
N GLU A 235 -0.08 14.89 -13.88
CA GLU A 235 -0.70 16.09 -13.33
C GLU A 235 -1.86 15.79 -12.40
N ARG A 236 -2.75 14.85 -12.76
CA ARG A 236 -3.87 14.44 -11.91
C ARG A 236 -3.38 13.82 -10.61
N LEU A 237 -2.40 12.92 -10.69
CA LEU A 237 -1.74 12.36 -9.49
C LEU A 237 -1.08 13.47 -8.65
N LYS A 238 -0.38 14.42 -9.28
CA LYS A 238 0.22 15.54 -8.52
C LYS A 238 -0.83 16.36 -7.80
N LYS A 239 -1.96 16.64 -8.43
CA LYS A 239 -3.06 17.39 -7.81
C LYS A 239 -3.72 16.62 -6.67
N SER A 240 -3.82 15.29 -6.77
CA SER A 240 -4.38 14.46 -5.69
C SER A 240 -3.45 14.38 -4.47
N ASP A 241 -2.14 14.40 -4.69
CA ASP A 241 -1.12 14.26 -3.63
C ASP A 241 -0.93 15.52 -2.76
N ILE A 242 -1.46 16.69 -3.17
CA ILE A 242 -1.26 18.01 -2.50
C ILE A 242 -1.86 18.06 -1.07
N ARG A 243 -2.61 17.06 -0.61
CA ARG A 243 -3.30 17.08 0.70
C ARG A 243 -2.77 16.13 1.77
N LEU A 244 -1.55 15.63 1.63
CA LEU A 244 -0.90 14.83 2.70
C LEU A 244 -0.30 15.68 3.84
N SER A 245 -0.66 16.97 3.96
CA SER A 245 -0.20 17.90 5.00
C SER A 245 -1.28 18.25 6.02
#